data_AF-A0A6I5RB94-F1
#
_entry.id   AF-A0A6I5RB94-F1
#
_cell.length_a   1.000
_cell.length_b   1.000
_cell.length_c   1.000
_cell.angle_alpha   90.00
_cell.angle_beta   90.00
_cell.angle_gamma   90.00
#
_symmetry.space_group_name_H-M   'P 1'
#
loop_
_entity.id
_entity.type
_entity.pdbx_description
1 polymer ?
#
loop_
_entity_poly.entity_id
_entity_poly.type
_entity_poly.pdbx_seq_one_letter_code
_entity_poly.pdbx_strand_id
1 'polypeptide(L)'
;MGHRHINPNPTMTHQLVEELGVFKPAPVVICDVGARGGVEPQWQAFGNQAQFIGFEPDRGECDLLNHRFSQQTSQNANAPAQQFYPVALGKRREHRQFSVCRYAGGSSFYPADMTFIQRFPAEHGQQLEVTHTLELETVSFDEFAQAECIPTIDFLKLDVEGCELDILQGAERVLQNGVLGLSLEVMFHDAMRHQPPFHAIDQFLQRRGFQLFDLETYRHARRTLDLPTESLSNTQIGQVLWGQALYLRDAVAAALSPTRKTDFDWTALRILKLAAFMELFNLSDCALEVLQTYQPQLESELNLAVIPLMQRLRTPYSQSKPPNLGIADSFTEANQTGSSALDSSKTPALTQRIKLESLLPPPKCYTRKPNFLAARELAALRQTIVNSPYLADNQLSEGFQDSRGFSVVFTRLGIEQVMEQFPAFTPYLTRVLKSACNAFYLNPLMLSAGATVAPHIDCSLGRYPQAMIIPTLVSVLYVQVPEDLTGGELVLRLGERPVAELPPETNTLLYFLGNVTHSVNPVKTRNCRISLVCEQYNLAPDVLQTIPKFALLWSGVAASHELVPSA
;
A
#
# COMPACT_ATOMS: atom_id res chain seq x y z
N MET A 1 -6.67 5.53 2.93
CA MET A 1 -6.36 4.54 1.88
C MET A 1 -6.59 5.25 0.55
N GLY A 2 -5.74 5.03 -0.45
CA GLY A 2 -5.86 5.65 -1.76
C GLY A 2 -5.64 4.63 -2.88
N HIS A 3 -5.30 5.11 -4.07
CA HIS A 3 -5.00 4.28 -5.25
C HIS A 3 -4.17 3.04 -4.92
N ARG A 4 -4.62 1.86 -5.38
CA ARG A 4 -3.88 0.60 -5.19
C ARG A 4 -2.85 0.36 -6.29
N HIS A 5 -3.07 0.91 -7.48
CA HIS A 5 -2.19 0.76 -8.64
C HIS A 5 -1.16 1.89 -8.70
N ILE A 6 -0.33 2.00 -7.65
CA ILE A 6 0.83 2.90 -7.66
C ILE A 6 2.06 2.11 -8.08
N ASN A 7 2.82 2.68 -9.00
CA ASN A 7 4.11 2.14 -9.40
C ASN A 7 5.15 2.44 -8.30
N PRO A 8 5.68 1.41 -7.61
CA PRO A 8 6.64 1.63 -6.51
C PRO A 8 8.04 1.99 -7.02
N ASN A 9 8.29 1.93 -8.34
CA ASN A 9 9.58 2.25 -8.94
C ASN A 9 9.41 2.83 -10.36
N PRO A 10 8.95 4.10 -10.49
CA PRO A 10 8.72 4.76 -11.77
C PRO A 10 10.06 5.15 -12.44
N THR A 11 10.73 4.18 -13.05
CA THR A 11 12.10 4.32 -13.57
C THR A 11 12.28 5.41 -14.64
N MET A 12 11.25 5.70 -15.44
CA MET A 12 11.28 6.78 -16.44
C MET A 12 11.20 8.14 -15.74
N THR A 13 10.34 8.28 -14.74
CA THR A 13 10.22 9.46 -13.89
C THR A 13 11.51 9.72 -13.10
N HIS A 14 12.10 8.68 -12.50
CA HIS A 14 13.41 8.81 -11.83
C HIS A 14 14.49 9.31 -12.80
N GLN A 15 14.53 8.82 -14.04
CA GLN A 15 15.46 9.35 -15.04
C GLN A 15 15.19 10.83 -15.37
N LEU A 16 13.92 11.22 -15.56
CA LEU A 16 13.55 12.62 -15.82
C LEU A 16 13.98 13.56 -14.69
N VAL A 17 13.91 13.09 -13.45
CA VAL A 17 14.21 13.87 -12.24
C VAL A 17 15.70 13.82 -11.92
N GLU A 18 16.25 12.64 -11.65
CA GLU A 18 17.58 12.47 -11.06
C GLU A 18 18.70 12.63 -12.10
N GLU A 19 18.55 12.04 -13.28
CA GLU A 19 19.58 12.07 -14.33
C GLU A 19 19.49 13.35 -15.16
N LEU A 20 18.26 13.76 -15.52
CA LEU A 20 18.05 14.82 -16.51
C LEU A 20 17.65 16.16 -15.89
N GLY A 21 17.05 16.17 -14.70
CA GLY A 21 16.63 17.41 -14.03
C GLY A 21 15.60 18.24 -14.80
N VAL A 22 14.75 17.59 -15.60
CA VAL A 22 13.89 18.26 -16.60
C VAL A 22 12.88 19.22 -15.96
N PHE A 23 12.46 18.93 -14.73
CA PHE A 23 11.46 19.72 -14.01
C PHE A 23 12.07 20.84 -13.14
N LYS A 24 13.41 20.95 -13.03
CA LYS A 24 14.07 22.04 -12.25
C LYS A 24 13.64 23.45 -12.67
N PRO A 25 13.51 23.79 -13.97
CA PRO A 25 13.13 25.15 -14.38
C PRO A 25 11.67 25.49 -14.06
N ALA A 26 10.80 24.48 -13.96
CA ALA A 26 9.39 24.62 -13.64
C ALA A 26 8.91 23.35 -12.90
N PRO A 27 9.05 23.34 -11.56
CA PRO A 27 8.73 22.20 -10.72
C PRO A 27 7.32 21.65 -10.95
N VAL A 28 7.14 20.38 -10.61
CA VAL A 28 5.83 19.72 -10.60
C VAL A 28 5.05 20.20 -9.38
N VAL A 29 3.97 20.95 -9.60
CA VAL A 29 3.14 21.51 -8.53
C VAL A 29 1.98 20.56 -8.26
N ILE A 30 1.98 19.97 -7.07
CA ILE A 30 0.97 19.01 -6.61
C ILE A 30 0.21 19.64 -5.47
N CYS A 31 -1.11 19.76 -5.64
CA CYS A 31 -1.99 20.32 -4.64
C CYS A 31 -2.79 19.22 -3.96
N ASP A 32 -2.82 19.24 -2.62
CA ASP A 32 -3.62 18.33 -1.79
C ASP A 32 -4.64 19.13 -0.97
N VAL A 33 -5.93 18.93 -1.25
CA VAL A 33 -7.01 19.54 -0.49
C VAL A 33 -7.65 18.47 0.39
N GLY A 34 -7.62 18.69 1.71
CA GLY A 34 -7.82 17.64 2.70
C GLY A 34 -6.49 16.98 3.06
N ALA A 35 -5.49 17.80 3.43
CA ALA A 35 -4.11 17.38 3.59
C ALA A 35 -3.77 16.72 4.94
N ARG A 36 -4.77 16.41 5.79
CA ARG A 36 -4.58 15.74 7.08
C ARG A 36 -3.69 14.50 6.94
N GLY A 37 -2.69 14.38 7.81
CA GLY A 37 -1.72 13.27 7.74
C GLY A 37 -0.55 13.49 6.77
N GLY A 38 -0.62 14.50 5.90
CA GLY A 38 0.46 14.92 5.01
C GLY A 38 0.41 14.31 3.62
N VAL A 39 1.43 14.64 2.82
CA VAL A 39 1.53 14.29 1.40
C VAL A 39 1.78 12.80 1.22
N GLU A 40 1.11 12.19 0.24
CA GLU A 40 1.24 10.76 -0.03
C GLU A 40 2.65 10.37 -0.56
N PRO A 41 3.20 9.19 -0.21
CA PRO A 41 4.61 8.86 -0.49
C PRO A 41 4.99 8.79 -1.96
N GLN A 42 4.07 8.44 -2.87
CA GLN A 42 4.37 8.28 -4.29
C GLN A 42 4.92 9.56 -4.94
N TRP A 43 4.54 10.72 -4.40
CA TRP A 43 5.01 12.00 -4.93
C TRP A 43 6.49 12.26 -4.67
N GLN A 44 7.14 11.48 -3.80
CA GLN A 44 8.59 11.54 -3.57
C GLN A 44 9.40 11.22 -4.83
N ALA A 45 8.82 10.56 -5.83
CA ALA A 45 9.45 10.30 -7.13
C ALA A 45 9.95 11.58 -7.85
N PHE A 46 9.40 12.75 -7.52
CA PHE A 46 9.81 14.03 -8.09
C PHE A 46 10.88 14.77 -7.27
N GLY A 47 11.20 14.32 -6.06
CA GLY A 47 12.23 14.91 -5.18
C GLY A 47 12.10 16.43 -5.05
N ASN A 48 13.23 17.15 -5.12
CA ASN A 48 13.28 18.61 -5.07
C ASN A 48 12.78 19.31 -6.34
N GLN A 49 12.28 18.56 -7.32
CA GLN A 49 11.63 19.12 -8.51
C GLN A 49 10.10 19.07 -8.41
N ALA A 50 9.57 18.85 -7.20
CA ALA A 50 8.17 19.08 -6.89
C ALA A 50 7.98 20.20 -5.85
N GLN A 51 6.81 20.81 -5.91
CA GLN A 51 6.27 21.70 -4.90
C GLN A 51 4.91 21.16 -4.45
N PHE A 52 4.74 20.99 -3.14
CA PHE A 52 3.48 20.57 -2.53
C PHE A 52 2.75 21.76 -1.93
N ILE A 53 1.45 21.85 -2.22
CA ILE A 53 0.55 22.86 -1.67
C ILE A 53 -0.60 22.13 -1.00
N GLY A 54 -0.73 22.27 0.30
CA GLY A 54 -1.76 21.60 1.09
C GLY A 54 -2.82 22.54 1.64
N PHE A 55 -4.05 22.08 1.75
CA PHE A 55 -5.15 22.78 2.42
C PHE A 55 -5.74 21.89 3.52
N GLU A 56 -5.74 22.40 4.75
CA GLU A 56 -6.29 21.71 5.93
C GLU A 56 -6.92 22.75 6.87
N PRO A 57 -8.25 22.89 6.95
CA PRO A 57 -8.89 23.93 7.73
C PRO A 57 -8.69 23.79 9.26
N ASP A 58 -8.35 22.60 9.76
CA ASP A 58 -7.91 22.43 11.14
C ASP A 58 -6.54 23.08 11.33
N ARG A 59 -6.53 24.29 11.92
CA ARG A 59 -5.32 25.06 12.16
C ARG A 59 -4.27 24.29 12.96
N GLY A 60 -4.69 23.45 13.91
CA GLY A 60 -3.75 22.65 14.70
C GLY A 60 -3.03 21.61 13.84
N GLU A 61 -3.77 20.88 13.00
CA GLU A 61 -3.18 19.92 12.06
C GLU A 61 -2.32 20.63 11.01
N CYS A 62 -2.79 21.75 10.45
CA CYS A 62 -2.02 22.56 9.48
C CYS A 62 -0.69 23.07 10.06
N ASP A 63 -0.70 23.58 11.30
CA ASP A 63 0.51 24.04 11.99
C ASP A 63 1.47 22.87 12.24
N LEU A 64 0.96 21.69 12.61
CA LEU A 64 1.75 20.46 12.77
C LEU A 64 2.40 20.02 11.45
N LEU A 65 1.67 20.08 10.33
CA LEU A 65 2.18 19.75 9.00
C LEU A 65 3.31 20.69 8.59
N ASN A 66 3.11 22.00 8.71
CA ASN A 66 4.15 23.00 8.43
C ASN A 66 5.39 22.83 9.32
N HIS A 67 5.21 22.52 10.62
CA HIS A 67 6.32 22.29 11.54
C HIS A 67 7.13 21.04 11.16
N ARG A 68 6.46 19.89 10.92
CA ARG A 68 7.12 18.64 10.50
C ARG A 68 7.93 18.83 9.22
N PHE A 69 7.35 19.54 8.25
CA PHE A 69 8.02 19.85 7.00
C PHE A 69 9.27 20.71 7.20
N SER A 70 9.19 21.77 8.00
CA SER A 70 10.35 22.65 8.22
C SER A 70 11.59 21.91 8.76
N GLN A 71 11.37 20.86 9.56
CA GLN A 71 12.44 19.99 10.05
C GLN A 71 13.00 19.08 8.94
N GLN A 72 12.13 18.49 8.10
CA GLN A 72 12.55 17.62 7.01
C GLN A 72 13.39 18.36 5.96
N THR A 73 12.99 19.55 5.54
CA THR A 73 13.76 20.37 4.58
C THR A 73 15.13 20.75 5.12
N SER A 74 15.21 21.03 6.43
CA SER A 74 16.48 21.35 7.10
C SER A 74 17.45 20.16 7.14
N GLN A 75 16.92 18.93 7.08
CA GLN A 75 17.70 17.69 7.14
C GLN A 75 18.01 17.09 5.76
N ASN A 76 17.22 17.41 4.73
CA ASN A 76 17.38 16.87 3.38
C ASN A 76 17.18 17.96 2.31
N ALA A 77 18.29 18.40 1.70
CA ALA A 77 18.28 19.38 0.61
C ALA A 77 17.59 18.89 -0.69
N ASN A 78 17.33 17.58 -0.82
CA ASN A 78 16.57 17.00 -1.92
C ASN A 78 15.07 16.87 -1.61
N ALA A 79 14.60 17.37 -0.46
CA ALA A 79 13.18 17.39 -0.15
C ALA A 79 12.42 18.43 -1.03
N PRO A 80 11.22 18.10 -1.52
CA PRO A 80 10.35 19.04 -2.22
C PRO A 80 9.95 20.20 -1.31
N ALA A 81 9.73 21.38 -1.90
CA ALA A 81 9.14 22.51 -1.18
C ALA A 81 7.69 22.19 -0.81
N GLN A 82 7.24 22.55 0.39
CA GLN A 82 5.87 22.31 0.85
C GLN A 82 5.32 23.52 1.58
N GLN A 83 4.02 23.76 1.43
CA GLN A 83 3.31 24.80 2.17
C GLN A 83 1.86 24.37 2.41
N PHE A 84 1.43 24.42 3.67
CA PHE A 84 0.06 24.09 4.06
C PHE A 84 -0.69 25.33 4.53
N TYR A 85 -1.94 25.48 4.09
CA TYR A 85 -2.82 26.61 4.40
C TYR A 85 -4.01 26.19 5.25
N PRO A 86 -4.32 26.91 6.34
CA PRO A 86 -5.44 26.61 7.23
C PRO A 86 -6.76 27.14 6.67
N VAL A 87 -7.13 26.70 5.46
CA VAL A 87 -8.22 27.27 4.67
C VAL A 87 -9.16 26.16 4.17
N ALA A 88 -10.46 26.37 4.36
CA ALA A 88 -11.48 25.54 3.74
C ALA A 88 -11.76 26.05 2.31
N LEU A 89 -11.50 25.23 1.30
CA LEU A 89 -11.92 25.53 -0.06
C LEU A 89 -13.39 25.14 -0.27
N GLY A 90 -14.08 25.88 -1.13
CA GLY A 90 -15.44 25.59 -1.54
C GLY A 90 -15.78 26.23 -2.88
N LYS A 91 -17.06 26.35 -3.17
CA LYS A 91 -17.54 26.95 -4.43
C LYS A 91 -17.28 28.45 -4.52
N ARG A 92 -17.35 29.15 -3.39
CA ARG A 92 -17.24 30.61 -3.28
C ARG A 92 -16.91 31.01 -1.84
N ARG A 93 -16.66 32.30 -1.65
CA ARG A 93 -16.55 32.89 -0.32
C ARG A 93 -17.91 32.94 0.39
N GLU A 94 -18.06 32.17 1.45
CA GLU A 94 -19.27 32.15 2.30
C GLU A 94 -18.98 31.48 3.65
N HIS A 95 -19.82 31.72 4.64
CA HIS A 95 -19.75 31.00 5.92
C HIS A 95 -20.67 29.77 5.85
N ARG A 96 -20.14 28.60 6.23
CA ARG A 96 -20.86 27.32 6.23
C ARG A 96 -20.70 26.62 7.57
N GLN A 97 -21.75 25.93 7.99
CA GLN A 97 -21.68 25.04 9.14
C GLN A 97 -20.89 23.79 8.77
N PHE A 98 -19.84 23.50 9.52
CA PHE A 98 -18.98 22.33 9.41
C PHE A 98 -19.26 21.38 10.58
N SER A 99 -19.46 20.10 10.28
CA SER A 99 -19.76 19.08 11.29
C SER A 99 -18.50 18.34 11.67
N VAL A 100 -18.09 18.44 12.93
CA VAL A 100 -16.89 17.77 13.45
C VAL A 100 -17.27 16.41 14.03
N CYS A 101 -16.79 15.35 13.38
CA CYS A 101 -17.08 13.97 13.77
C CYS A 101 -16.11 13.48 14.86
N ARG A 102 -16.49 12.39 15.55
CA ARG A 102 -15.61 11.73 16.53
C ARG A 102 -14.31 11.28 15.89
N TYR A 103 -14.39 10.71 14.69
CA TYR A 103 -13.24 10.53 13.82
C TYR A 103 -13.00 11.82 13.04
N ALA A 104 -11.92 12.54 13.35
CA ALA A 104 -11.63 13.85 12.77
C ALA A 104 -11.59 13.82 11.22
N GLY A 105 -11.05 12.74 10.64
CA GLY A 105 -11.01 12.55 9.19
C GLY A 105 -12.38 12.48 8.53
N GLY A 106 -13.43 12.04 9.25
CA GLY A 106 -14.80 11.95 8.72
C GLY A 106 -15.62 13.24 8.84
N SER A 107 -15.01 14.35 9.28
CA SER A 107 -15.66 15.65 9.44
C SER A 107 -15.96 16.28 8.09
N SER A 108 -17.11 16.95 7.94
CA SER A 108 -17.55 17.43 6.62
C SER A 108 -18.57 18.56 6.70
N PHE A 109 -18.72 19.30 5.60
CA PHE A 109 -19.88 20.16 5.33
C PHE A 109 -21.15 19.34 5.00
N TYR A 110 -21.00 18.05 4.71
CA TYR A 110 -22.06 17.08 4.45
C TYR A 110 -22.05 16.01 5.56
N PRO A 111 -22.77 16.23 6.67
CA PRO A 111 -22.82 15.24 7.76
C PRO A 111 -23.44 13.93 7.26
N ALA A 112 -22.99 12.81 7.84
CA ALA A 112 -23.48 11.50 7.45
C ALA A 112 -24.96 11.28 7.80
N ASP A 113 -25.71 10.66 6.90
CA ASP A 113 -27.08 10.21 7.16
C ASP A 113 -27.02 8.94 8.01
N MET A 114 -27.29 9.13 9.30
CA MET A 114 -27.25 8.05 10.29
C MET A 114 -28.25 6.94 10.00
N THR A 115 -29.34 7.20 9.28
CA THR A 115 -30.30 6.16 8.84
C THR A 115 -29.64 5.19 7.88
N PHE A 116 -28.81 5.70 6.97
CA PHE A 116 -28.03 4.88 6.05
C PHE A 116 -26.85 4.21 6.74
N ILE A 117 -26.09 4.96 7.55
CA ILE A 117 -24.88 4.46 8.23
C ILE A 117 -25.20 3.34 9.23
N GLN A 118 -26.35 3.37 9.90
CA GLN A 118 -26.79 2.32 10.83
C GLN A 118 -27.00 0.93 10.19
N ARG A 119 -26.92 0.83 8.85
CA ARG A 119 -26.95 -0.45 8.12
C ARG A 119 -25.59 -1.17 8.13
N PHE A 120 -24.54 -0.50 8.56
CA PHE A 120 -23.15 -0.99 8.64
C PHE A 120 -22.74 -1.22 10.11
N PRO A 121 -21.58 -1.85 10.39
CA PRO A 121 -21.12 -2.10 11.75
C PRO A 121 -21.20 -0.86 12.65
N ALA A 122 -21.52 -1.06 13.93
CA ALA A 122 -21.82 0.04 14.85
C ALA A 122 -20.68 1.06 14.97
N GLU A 123 -19.43 0.61 14.81
CA GLU A 123 -18.22 1.43 14.75
C GLU A 123 -18.38 2.63 13.79
N HIS A 124 -19.00 2.42 12.62
CA HIS A 124 -19.13 3.43 11.57
C HIS A 124 -19.99 4.60 12.06
N GLY A 125 -21.11 4.27 12.72
CA GLY A 125 -21.99 5.27 13.30
C GLY A 125 -21.33 6.02 14.47
N GLN A 126 -20.53 5.32 15.29
CA GLN A 126 -19.80 5.96 16.39
C GLN A 126 -18.72 6.92 15.88
N GLN A 127 -18.01 6.57 14.80
CA GLN A 127 -16.96 7.39 14.22
C GLN A 127 -17.50 8.62 13.48
N LEU A 128 -18.60 8.46 12.75
CA LEU A 128 -19.26 9.55 12.00
C LEU A 128 -20.26 10.34 12.87
N GLU A 129 -20.34 10.04 14.17
CA GLU A 129 -21.12 10.83 15.12
C GLU A 129 -20.56 12.25 15.19
N VAL A 130 -21.42 13.24 14.93
CA VAL A 130 -21.08 14.66 15.06
C VAL A 130 -20.97 15.00 16.54
N THR A 131 -19.77 15.36 16.97
CA THR A 131 -19.48 15.75 18.36
C THR A 131 -19.83 17.22 18.63
N HIS A 132 -19.61 18.08 17.64
CA HIS A 132 -19.95 19.49 17.67
C HIS A 132 -19.96 20.06 16.24
N THR A 133 -20.45 21.29 16.08
CA THR A 133 -20.41 22.02 14.82
C THR A 133 -19.61 23.30 14.97
N LEU A 134 -18.95 23.71 13.89
CA LEU A 134 -18.19 24.95 13.78
C LEU A 134 -18.72 25.74 12.60
N GLU A 135 -18.60 27.07 12.64
CA GLU A 135 -18.82 27.91 11.47
C GLU A 135 -17.46 28.19 10.83
N LEU A 136 -17.29 27.79 9.57
CA LEU A 136 -16.07 28.00 8.80
C LEU A 136 -16.36 28.90 7.59
N GLU A 137 -15.48 29.85 7.33
CA GLU A 137 -15.46 30.54 6.04
C GLU A 137 -14.84 29.60 4.99
N THR A 138 -15.56 29.36 3.90
CA THR A 138 -14.98 28.78 2.69
C THR A 138 -14.54 29.87 1.73
N VAL A 139 -13.59 29.59 0.85
CA VAL A 139 -13.21 30.46 -0.28
C VAL A 139 -13.12 29.64 -1.57
N SER A 140 -13.36 30.24 -2.74
CA SER A 140 -13.13 29.52 -4.00
C SER A 140 -11.63 29.33 -4.23
N PHE A 141 -11.26 28.23 -4.87
CA PHE A 141 -9.86 27.96 -5.16
C PHE A 141 -9.28 29.01 -6.13
N ASP A 142 -10.05 29.42 -7.13
CA ASP A 142 -9.66 30.48 -8.06
C ASP A 142 -9.34 31.81 -7.35
N GLU A 143 -10.19 32.22 -6.40
CA GLU A 143 -9.98 33.45 -5.61
C GLU A 143 -8.72 33.33 -4.74
N PHE A 144 -8.57 32.20 -4.03
CA PHE A 144 -7.43 31.96 -3.17
C PHE A 144 -6.12 31.91 -3.97
N ALA A 145 -6.11 31.17 -5.08
CA ALA A 145 -4.94 31.02 -5.94
C ALA A 145 -4.47 32.37 -6.52
N GLN A 146 -5.42 33.26 -6.83
CA GLN A 146 -5.10 34.61 -7.27
C GLN A 146 -4.54 35.48 -6.14
N ALA A 147 -5.14 35.42 -4.95
CA ALA A 147 -4.74 36.25 -3.82
C ALA A 147 -3.35 35.89 -3.28
N GLU A 148 -3.06 34.59 -3.17
CA GLU A 148 -1.79 34.07 -2.64
C GLU A 148 -0.74 33.81 -3.74
N CYS A 149 -1.03 34.19 -4.99
CA CYS A 149 -0.15 33.96 -6.13
C CYS A 149 0.28 32.49 -6.26
N ILE A 150 -0.65 31.55 -6.04
CA ILE A 150 -0.40 30.12 -6.13
C ILE A 150 0.06 29.79 -7.56
N PRO A 151 1.18 29.06 -7.72
CA PRO A 151 1.68 28.68 -9.04
C PRO A 151 0.68 27.77 -9.76
N THR A 152 0.84 27.67 -11.08
CA THR A 152 0.05 26.76 -11.90
C THR A 152 0.16 25.33 -11.37
N ILE A 153 -0.98 24.73 -11.04
CA ILE A 153 -1.07 23.39 -10.45
C ILE A 153 -1.08 22.35 -11.57
N ASP A 154 -0.24 21.34 -11.47
CA ASP A 154 -0.15 20.24 -12.44
C ASP A 154 -1.03 19.05 -12.02
N PHE A 155 -1.15 18.78 -10.72
CA PHE A 155 -1.96 17.68 -10.20
C PHE A 155 -2.77 18.11 -8.97
N LEU A 156 -4.05 17.73 -8.91
CA LEU A 156 -4.97 18.09 -7.82
C LEU A 156 -5.55 16.85 -7.13
N LYS A 157 -5.21 16.64 -5.86
CA LYS A 157 -5.89 15.69 -4.96
C LYS A 157 -7.01 16.41 -4.21
N LEU A 158 -8.21 15.83 -4.19
CA LEU A 158 -9.30 16.23 -3.29
C LEU A 158 -9.74 15.01 -2.47
N ASP A 159 -9.70 15.14 -1.15
CA ASP A 159 -10.15 14.17 -0.17
C ASP A 159 -10.80 14.95 0.99
N VAL A 160 -12.03 15.40 0.78
CA VAL A 160 -12.69 16.42 1.61
C VAL A 160 -14.08 15.98 2.08
N GLU A 161 -14.30 14.66 2.11
CA GLU A 161 -15.50 14.03 2.65
C GLU A 161 -16.79 14.59 2.05
N GLY A 162 -16.81 14.84 0.74
CA GLY A 162 -18.01 15.17 -0.03
C GLY A 162 -18.11 16.58 -0.62
N CYS A 163 -17.17 17.47 -0.30
CA CYS A 163 -17.11 18.82 -0.85
C CYS A 163 -16.39 18.88 -2.22
N GLU A 164 -16.01 17.76 -2.83
CA GLU A 164 -15.15 17.72 -4.01
C GLU A 164 -15.76 18.51 -5.18
N LEU A 165 -17.05 18.33 -5.48
CA LEU A 165 -17.71 19.04 -6.58
C LEU A 165 -17.82 20.56 -6.32
N ASP A 166 -18.04 20.97 -5.08
CA ASP A 166 -18.11 22.40 -4.73
C ASP A 166 -16.75 23.07 -4.97
N ILE A 167 -15.67 22.43 -4.53
CA ILE A 167 -14.30 22.91 -4.74
C ILE A 167 -13.96 22.94 -6.23
N LEU A 168 -14.31 21.89 -6.98
CA LEU A 168 -14.12 21.85 -8.43
C LEU A 168 -14.88 22.99 -9.15
N GLN A 169 -16.09 23.33 -8.70
CA GLN A 169 -16.85 24.48 -9.21
C GLN A 169 -16.22 25.83 -8.85
N GLY A 170 -15.48 25.91 -7.74
CA GLY A 170 -14.70 27.07 -7.34
C GLY A 170 -13.30 27.14 -7.96
N ALA A 171 -12.89 26.17 -8.78
CA ALA A 171 -11.54 26.00 -9.31
C ALA A 171 -11.48 26.06 -10.85
N GLU A 172 -12.42 26.75 -11.51
CA GLU A 172 -12.52 26.71 -12.98
C GLU A 172 -11.25 27.16 -13.69
N ARG A 173 -10.64 28.28 -13.27
CA ARG A 173 -9.39 28.78 -13.86
C ARG A 173 -8.22 27.87 -13.50
N VAL A 174 -8.14 27.40 -12.25
CA VAL A 174 -7.11 26.43 -11.84
C VAL A 174 -7.14 25.19 -12.75
N LEU A 175 -8.32 24.59 -12.93
CA LEU A 175 -8.51 23.40 -13.77
C LEU A 175 -8.19 23.65 -15.25
N GLN A 176 -8.55 24.83 -15.77
CA GLN A 176 -8.30 25.19 -17.16
C GLN A 176 -6.81 25.46 -17.44
N ASN A 177 -6.12 26.09 -16.50
CA ASN A 177 -4.81 26.68 -16.77
C ASN A 177 -3.64 25.68 -16.74
N GLY A 178 -3.73 24.61 -15.95
CA GLY A 178 -2.55 23.75 -15.74
C GLY A 178 -2.80 22.31 -15.32
N VAL A 179 -3.94 22.02 -14.69
CA VAL A 179 -4.17 20.69 -14.11
C VAL A 179 -4.18 19.63 -15.21
N LEU A 180 -3.25 18.68 -15.12
CA LEU A 180 -3.09 17.53 -16.00
C LEU A 180 -3.79 16.29 -15.43
N GLY A 181 -3.88 16.19 -14.10
CA GLY A 181 -4.48 15.05 -13.42
C GLY A 181 -5.15 15.40 -12.10
N LEU A 182 -6.14 14.59 -11.71
CA LEU A 182 -6.82 14.66 -10.44
C LEU A 182 -6.94 13.30 -9.77
N SER A 183 -6.83 13.28 -8.45
CA SER A 183 -7.16 12.13 -7.60
C SER A 183 -8.28 12.53 -6.66
N LEU A 184 -9.43 11.86 -6.72
CA LEU A 184 -10.63 12.26 -6.00
C LEU A 184 -11.16 11.11 -5.15
N GLU A 185 -11.41 11.38 -3.87
CA GLU A 185 -12.32 10.53 -3.09
C GLU A 185 -13.76 10.77 -3.60
N VAL A 186 -14.47 9.71 -3.97
CA VAL A 186 -15.80 9.82 -4.54
C VAL A 186 -16.79 8.89 -3.84
N MET A 187 -17.97 9.41 -3.52
CA MET A 187 -19.08 8.62 -2.98
C MET A 187 -20.03 8.19 -4.09
N PHE A 188 -20.46 6.93 -4.06
CA PHE A 188 -21.38 6.38 -5.06
C PHE A 188 -22.86 6.52 -4.69
N HIS A 189 -23.15 6.83 -3.42
CA HIS A 189 -24.51 6.89 -2.90
C HIS A 189 -24.77 8.21 -2.19
N ASP A 190 -25.70 9.00 -2.74
CA ASP A 190 -26.19 10.23 -2.13
C ASP A 190 -26.70 10.01 -0.70
N ALA A 191 -27.33 8.87 -0.44
CA ALA A 191 -27.87 8.49 0.86
C ALA A 191 -26.82 8.39 1.98
N MET A 192 -25.51 8.48 1.70
CA MET A 192 -24.50 8.50 2.75
C MET A 192 -24.42 9.82 3.51
N ARG A 193 -24.53 10.95 2.80
CA ARG A 193 -24.26 12.30 3.33
C ARG A 193 -25.11 13.40 2.65
N HIS A 194 -25.94 13.04 1.66
CA HIS A 194 -26.63 13.94 0.72
C HIS A 194 -25.70 14.87 -0.07
N GLN A 195 -24.47 14.42 -0.31
CA GLN A 195 -23.47 15.10 -1.13
C GLN A 195 -23.64 14.79 -2.62
N PRO A 196 -22.98 15.55 -3.51
CA PRO A 196 -22.89 15.19 -4.92
C PRO A 196 -22.24 13.80 -5.12
N PRO A 197 -22.90 12.87 -5.83
CA PRO A 197 -22.35 11.54 -6.09
C PRO A 197 -21.33 11.54 -7.23
N PHE A 198 -20.58 10.45 -7.36
CA PHE A 198 -19.55 10.22 -8.39
C PHE A 198 -19.98 10.67 -9.80
N HIS A 199 -21.19 10.30 -10.25
CA HIS A 199 -21.64 10.62 -11.61
C HIS A 199 -21.80 12.13 -11.87
N ALA A 200 -22.03 12.94 -10.83
CA ALA A 200 -22.09 14.39 -10.95
C ALA A 200 -20.68 15.00 -11.11
N ILE A 201 -19.70 14.45 -10.38
CA ILE A 201 -18.28 14.81 -10.50
C ILE A 201 -17.75 14.39 -11.88
N ASP A 202 -18.02 13.16 -12.29
CA ASP A 202 -17.62 12.63 -13.59
C ASP A 202 -18.14 13.49 -14.75
N GLN A 203 -19.44 13.81 -14.73
CA GLN A 203 -20.03 14.71 -15.72
C GLN A 203 -19.39 16.10 -15.73
N PHE A 204 -19.03 16.63 -14.56
CA PHE A 204 -18.38 17.93 -14.44
C PHE A 204 -16.97 17.93 -15.05
N LEU A 205 -16.19 16.88 -14.79
CA LEU A 205 -14.80 16.74 -15.24
C LEU A 205 -14.70 16.41 -16.73
N GLN A 206 -15.55 15.53 -17.25
CA GLN A 206 -15.58 15.20 -18.68
C GLN A 206 -15.84 16.43 -19.55
N ARG A 207 -16.72 17.34 -19.12
CA ARG A 207 -16.98 18.61 -19.81
C ARG A 207 -15.76 19.55 -19.84
N ARG A 208 -14.76 19.32 -18.99
CA ARG A 208 -13.51 20.09 -18.89
C ARG A 208 -12.30 19.36 -19.49
N GLY A 209 -12.54 18.26 -20.20
CA GLY A 209 -11.51 17.52 -20.93
C GLY A 209 -10.68 16.57 -20.07
N PHE A 210 -11.17 16.19 -18.90
CA PHE A 210 -10.59 15.12 -18.10
C PHE A 210 -11.32 13.81 -18.38
N GLN A 211 -10.59 12.71 -18.47
CA GLN A 211 -11.12 11.36 -18.65
C GLN A 211 -10.81 10.53 -17.41
N LEU A 212 -11.67 9.57 -17.09
CA LEU A 212 -11.42 8.61 -16.01
C LEU A 212 -10.40 7.56 -16.52
N PHE A 213 -9.25 7.46 -15.86
CA PHE A 213 -8.18 6.52 -16.20
C PHE A 213 -8.08 5.34 -15.22
N ASP A 214 -8.40 5.54 -13.94
CA ASP A 214 -8.50 4.46 -12.96
C ASP A 214 -9.60 4.75 -11.93
N LEU A 215 -10.19 3.70 -11.37
CA LEU A 215 -11.21 3.77 -10.34
C LEU A 215 -11.09 2.59 -9.37
N GLU A 216 -10.47 2.85 -8.22
CA GLU A 216 -10.49 1.89 -7.13
C GLU A 216 -11.83 1.99 -6.40
N THR A 217 -12.47 0.85 -6.12
CA THR A 217 -13.77 0.83 -5.44
C THR A 217 -13.68 0.13 -4.09
N TYR A 218 -14.29 0.74 -3.09
CA TYR A 218 -14.27 0.26 -1.73
C TYR A 218 -15.66 -0.10 -1.24
N ARG A 219 -15.72 -1.24 -0.57
CA ARG A 219 -16.96 -1.89 -0.17
C ARG A 219 -17.07 -1.94 1.33
N HIS A 220 -18.32 -1.92 1.79
CA HIS A 220 -18.66 -2.17 3.19
C HIS A 220 -19.75 -3.22 3.28
N ALA A 221 -19.53 -4.23 4.11
CA ALA A 221 -20.51 -5.25 4.40
C ALA A 221 -21.58 -4.68 5.35
N ARG A 222 -22.82 -5.18 5.21
CA ARG A 222 -23.90 -4.81 6.14
C ARG A 222 -23.62 -5.40 7.51
N ARG A 223 -24.07 -4.72 8.58
CA ARG A 223 -24.00 -5.24 9.96
C ARG A 223 -24.72 -6.56 10.18
N THR A 224 -25.60 -6.98 9.27
CA THR A 224 -26.25 -8.29 9.33
C THR A 224 -25.29 -9.44 9.07
N LEU A 225 -24.11 -9.14 8.53
CA LEU A 225 -23.02 -10.08 8.34
C LEU A 225 -21.92 -9.74 9.35
N ASP A 226 -21.71 -10.65 10.31
CA ASP A 226 -20.64 -10.54 11.31
C ASP A 226 -19.28 -10.79 10.65
N LEU A 227 -18.75 -9.77 9.97
CA LEU A 227 -17.35 -9.73 9.56
C LEU A 227 -16.54 -9.04 10.66
N PRO A 228 -15.32 -9.53 10.98
CA PRO A 228 -14.38 -8.75 11.75
C PRO A 228 -13.94 -7.57 10.87
N THR A 229 -14.58 -6.43 11.06
CA THR A 229 -14.20 -5.16 10.46
C THR A 229 -13.54 -4.32 11.53
N GLU A 230 -12.33 -3.87 11.29
CA GLU A 230 -11.82 -2.70 12.01
C GLU A 230 -12.70 -1.48 11.66
N SER A 231 -12.67 -0.45 12.50
CA SER A 231 -13.50 0.74 12.37
C SER A 231 -13.39 1.38 10.97
N LEU A 232 -14.52 1.79 10.36
CA LEU A 232 -14.65 2.31 8.98
C LEU A 232 -13.87 1.54 7.89
N SER A 233 -13.51 0.27 8.13
CA SER A 233 -12.58 -0.45 7.26
C SER A 233 -13.27 -1.13 6.09
N ASN A 234 -12.63 -1.02 4.93
CA ASN A 234 -13.11 -1.61 3.70
C ASN A 234 -13.15 -3.14 3.78
N THR A 235 -14.24 -3.73 3.30
CA THR A 235 -14.43 -5.17 3.22
C THR A 235 -14.21 -5.69 1.79
N GLN A 236 -13.93 -6.98 1.65
CA GLN A 236 -13.78 -7.63 0.33
C GLN A 236 -15.12 -7.87 -0.37
N ILE A 237 -16.22 -7.86 0.39
CA ILE A 237 -17.59 -8.06 -0.08
C ILE A 237 -18.48 -6.92 0.40
N GLY A 238 -19.72 -6.87 -0.05
CA GLY A 238 -20.68 -5.85 0.36
C GLY A 238 -20.92 -4.78 -0.69
N GLN A 239 -21.58 -3.70 -0.26
CA GLN A 239 -21.97 -2.60 -1.14
C GLN A 239 -20.77 -1.70 -1.40
N VAL A 240 -20.51 -1.34 -2.66
CA VAL A 240 -19.56 -0.26 -2.99
C VAL A 240 -20.10 1.04 -2.44
N LEU A 241 -19.36 1.71 -1.57
CA LEU A 241 -19.80 2.97 -0.97
C LEU A 241 -19.03 4.16 -1.53
N TRP A 242 -17.73 3.99 -1.65
CA TRP A 242 -16.80 5.02 -2.04
C TRP A 242 -15.68 4.46 -2.91
N GLY A 243 -14.90 5.34 -3.50
CA GLY A 243 -13.80 4.98 -4.38
C GLY A 243 -12.76 6.08 -4.46
N GLN A 244 -11.61 5.73 -5.02
CA GLN A 244 -10.59 6.70 -5.42
C GLN A 244 -10.56 6.75 -6.95
N ALA A 245 -10.93 7.90 -7.53
CA ALA A 245 -10.98 8.10 -8.97
C ALA A 245 -9.75 8.87 -9.45
N LEU A 246 -9.05 8.33 -10.46
CA LEU A 246 -7.97 9.01 -11.17
C LEU A 246 -8.50 9.58 -12.48
N TYR A 247 -8.45 10.89 -12.61
CA TYR A 247 -8.76 11.59 -13.85
C TYR A 247 -7.50 12.18 -14.45
N LEU A 248 -7.27 11.99 -15.75
CA LEU A 248 -6.16 12.64 -16.48
C LEU A 248 -6.69 13.32 -17.74
N ARG A 249 -5.97 14.32 -18.23
CA ARG A 249 -6.19 14.85 -19.59
C ARG A 249 -5.65 13.87 -20.64
N ASP A 250 -6.36 13.77 -21.75
CA ASP A 250 -5.97 12.92 -22.88
C ASP A 250 -5.23 13.74 -23.96
N ALA A 251 -3.90 13.78 -23.85
CA ALA A 251 -3.05 14.49 -24.80
C ALA A 251 -3.07 13.84 -26.20
N VAL A 252 -3.26 12.52 -26.29
CA VAL A 252 -3.22 11.78 -27.56
C VAL A 252 -4.49 12.08 -28.36
N ALA A 253 -5.66 12.08 -27.71
CA ALA A 253 -6.90 12.48 -28.36
C ALA A 253 -6.85 13.92 -28.89
N ALA A 254 -6.19 14.83 -28.17
CA ALA A 254 -5.97 16.20 -28.63
C ALA A 254 -5.10 16.26 -29.90
N ALA A 255 -4.03 15.47 -29.97
CA ALA A 255 -3.16 15.37 -31.15
C ALA A 255 -3.87 14.75 -32.37
N LEU A 256 -4.70 13.72 -32.15
CA LEU A 256 -5.42 13.02 -33.21
C LEU A 256 -6.64 13.78 -33.75
N SER A 257 -7.17 14.75 -32.99
CA SER A 257 -8.36 15.54 -33.36
C SER A 257 -8.07 17.05 -33.46
N PRO A 258 -7.16 17.52 -34.33
CA PRO A 258 -6.73 18.92 -34.37
C PRO A 258 -7.84 19.92 -34.74
N THR A 259 -8.97 19.45 -35.28
CA THR A 259 -10.16 20.28 -35.56
C THR A 259 -11.03 20.53 -34.32
N ARG A 260 -10.91 19.72 -33.27
CA ARG A 260 -11.39 20.06 -31.92
C ARG A 260 -10.32 20.95 -31.29
N LYS A 261 -10.48 22.27 -31.39
CA LYS A 261 -9.67 23.19 -30.58
C LYS A 261 -9.88 22.83 -29.11
N THR A 262 -8.85 22.30 -28.47
CA THR A 262 -8.73 22.27 -27.02
C THR A 262 -8.04 23.56 -26.60
N ASP A 263 -8.61 24.33 -25.69
CA ASP A 263 -7.98 25.55 -25.14
C ASP A 263 -6.79 25.24 -24.20
N PHE A 264 -6.41 23.96 -24.05
CA PHE A 264 -5.31 23.53 -23.20
C PHE A 264 -3.99 23.53 -23.97
N ASP A 265 -2.99 24.23 -23.43
CA ASP A 265 -1.66 24.34 -24.02
C ASP A 265 -0.80 23.11 -23.69
N TRP A 266 -0.40 22.36 -24.71
CA TRP A 266 0.41 21.14 -24.63
C TRP A 266 1.89 21.43 -24.90
N THR A 267 2.54 22.08 -23.93
CA THR A 267 4.00 22.27 -23.98
C THR A 267 4.74 20.95 -23.78
N ALA A 268 5.96 20.84 -24.29
CA ALA A 268 6.79 19.64 -24.08
C ALA A 268 6.94 19.26 -22.61
N LEU A 269 7.03 20.24 -21.71
CA LEU A 269 7.14 19.97 -20.27
C LEU A 269 5.85 19.37 -19.68
N ARG A 270 4.67 19.86 -20.10
CA ARG A 270 3.37 19.31 -19.65
C ARG A 270 3.16 17.88 -20.14
N ILE A 271 3.60 17.59 -21.36
CA ILE A 271 3.58 16.24 -21.93
C ILE A 271 4.43 15.28 -21.07
N LEU A 272 5.64 15.70 -20.66
CA LEU A 272 6.48 14.89 -19.77
C LEU A 272 5.89 14.74 -18.36
N LYS A 273 5.31 15.79 -17.79
CA LYS A 273 4.61 15.71 -16.49
C LYS A 273 3.44 14.72 -16.57
N LEU A 274 2.64 14.77 -17.63
CA LEU A 274 1.55 13.83 -17.85
C LEU A 274 2.05 12.38 -17.98
N ALA A 275 3.10 12.15 -18.78
CA ALA A 275 3.69 10.82 -18.93
C ALA A 275 4.24 10.29 -17.59
N ALA A 276 4.88 11.15 -16.77
CA ALA A 276 5.35 10.79 -15.44
C ALA A 276 4.20 10.44 -14.49
N PHE A 277 3.09 11.19 -14.51
CA PHE A 277 1.89 10.84 -13.75
C PHE A 277 1.32 9.49 -14.19
N MET A 278 1.20 9.26 -15.50
CA MET A 278 0.74 7.97 -16.03
C MET A 278 1.63 6.82 -15.55
N GLU A 279 2.96 6.95 -15.60
CA GLU A 279 3.86 5.92 -15.05
C GLU A 279 3.67 5.71 -13.55
N LEU A 280 3.53 6.80 -12.78
CA LEU A 280 3.37 6.75 -11.32
C LEU A 280 2.08 6.00 -10.91
N PHE A 281 1.01 6.16 -11.68
CA PHE A 281 -0.26 5.45 -11.50
C PHE A 281 -0.34 4.14 -12.30
N ASN A 282 0.82 3.55 -12.67
CA ASN A 282 0.92 2.25 -13.32
C ASN A 282 0.21 2.14 -14.70
N LEU A 283 0.12 3.25 -15.42
CA LEU A 283 -0.41 3.39 -16.78
C LEU A 283 0.73 3.55 -17.79
N SER A 284 1.73 2.66 -17.73
CA SER A 284 2.95 2.73 -18.55
C SER A 284 2.68 2.65 -20.05
N ASP A 285 1.60 1.98 -20.46
CA ASP A 285 1.12 1.93 -21.84
C ASP A 285 0.60 3.29 -22.31
N CYS A 286 -0.20 3.99 -21.49
CA CYS A 286 -0.63 5.37 -21.79
C CYS A 286 0.56 6.33 -21.83
N ALA A 287 1.51 6.20 -20.89
CA ALA A 287 2.74 7.00 -20.89
C ALA A 287 3.55 6.79 -22.18
N LEU A 288 3.67 5.54 -22.64
CA LEU A 288 4.33 5.20 -23.90
C LEU A 288 3.63 5.84 -25.10
N GLU A 289 2.31 5.76 -25.17
CA GLU A 289 1.52 6.34 -26.27
C GLU A 289 1.70 7.87 -26.34
N VAL A 290 1.68 8.55 -25.20
CA VAL A 290 1.95 10.00 -25.11
C VAL A 290 3.35 10.33 -25.61
N LEU A 291 4.39 9.63 -25.12
CA LEU A 291 5.77 9.87 -25.55
C LEU A 291 5.97 9.60 -27.05
N GLN A 292 5.33 8.58 -27.60
CA GLN A 292 5.38 8.27 -29.04
C GLN A 292 4.72 9.35 -29.88
N THR A 293 3.54 9.80 -29.46
CA THR A 293 2.74 10.80 -30.18
C THR A 293 3.48 12.14 -30.25
N TYR A 294 4.12 12.54 -29.15
CA TYR A 294 4.77 13.83 -29.00
C TYR A 294 6.30 13.81 -29.17
N GLN A 295 6.87 12.67 -29.61
CA GLN A 295 8.32 12.52 -29.77
C GLN A 295 8.99 13.67 -30.53
N PRO A 296 8.50 14.12 -31.71
CA PRO A 296 9.14 15.22 -32.44
C PRO A 296 9.15 16.55 -31.67
N GLN A 297 8.11 16.82 -30.89
CA GLN A 297 8.01 18.04 -30.09
C GLN A 297 8.96 17.98 -28.90
N LEU A 298 9.00 16.85 -28.19
CA LEU A 298 9.89 16.63 -27.05
C LEU A 298 11.37 16.72 -27.46
N GLU A 299 11.75 16.10 -28.58
CA GLU A 299 13.13 16.12 -29.08
C GLU A 299 13.57 17.51 -29.54
N SER A 300 12.65 18.30 -30.13
CA SER A 300 12.96 19.65 -30.63
C SER A 300 12.93 20.73 -29.56
N GLU A 301 11.96 20.72 -28.64
CA GLU A 301 11.81 21.76 -27.61
C GLU A 301 12.73 21.55 -26.40
N LEU A 302 12.99 20.29 -26.02
CA LEU A 302 13.76 19.96 -24.81
C LEU A 302 15.15 19.37 -25.09
N ASN A 303 15.51 19.17 -26.37
CA ASN A 303 16.75 18.50 -26.78
C ASN A 303 16.97 17.16 -26.04
N LEU A 304 15.88 16.43 -25.85
CA LEU A 304 15.79 15.23 -25.01
C LEU A 304 15.62 13.99 -25.88
N ALA A 305 16.46 12.98 -25.70
CA ALA A 305 16.25 11.69 -26.37
C ALA A 305 15.06 10.95 -25.73
N VAL A 306 13.97 10.78 -26.48
CA VAL A 306 12.74 10.15 -25.98
C VAL A 306 12.81 8.62 -25.98
N ILE A 307 13.57 8.04 -26.92
CA ILE A 307 13.70 6.58 -27.07
C ILE A 307 14.17 5.89 -25.76
N PRO A 308 15.21 6.36 -25.05
CA PRO A 308 15.61 5.80 -23.76
C PRO A 308 14.50 5.82 -22.70
N LEU A 309 13.70 6.90 -22.65
CA LEU A 309 12.57 7.01 -21.72
C LEU A 309 11.52 5.93 -22.01
N MET A 310 11.18 5.75 -23.28
CA MET A 310 10.26 4.70 -23.72
C MET A 310 10.78 3.29 -23.42
N GLN A 311 12.09 3.05 -23.51
CA GLN A 311 12.67 1.75 -23.18
C GLN A 311 12.48 1.39 -21.71
N ARG A 312 12.56 2.37 -20.81
CA ARG A 312 12.32 2.16 -19.37
C ARG A 312 10.87 1.75 -19.08
N LEU A 313 9.90 2.38 -19.73
CA LEU A 313 8.49 1.99 -19.65
C LEU A 313 8.19 0.58 -20.19
N ARG A 314 8.99 0.12 -21.16
CA ARG A 314 8.87 -1.23 -21.76
C ARG A 314 9.62 -2.31 -21.00
N THR A 315 10.45 -1.95 -20.02
CA THR A 315 11.14 -2.94 -19.21
C THR A 315 10.05 -3.71 -18.47
N PRO A 316 9.96 -5.05 -18.62
CA PRO A 316 8.82 -5.78 -18.14
C PRO A 316 8.71 -5.57 -16.64
N TYR A 317 7.60 -4.93 -16.23
CA TYR A 317 6.98 -5.29 -14.96
C TYR A 317 6.99 -6.81 -14.91
N SER A 318 7.68 -7.39 -13.93
CA SER A 318 7.57 -8.82 -13.67
C SER A 318 6.07 -9.09 -13.46
N GLN A 319 5.38 -9.51 -14.51
CA GLN A 319 3.99 -9.88 -14.45
C GLN A 319 3.92 -11.05 -13.49
N SER A 320 3.48 -10.81 -12.26
CA SER A 320 2.76 -11.85 -11.56
C SER A 320 1.56 -12.18 -12.45
N LYS A 321 1.68 -13.25 -13.24
CA LYS A 321 0.56 -13.84 -13.96
C LYS A 321 -0.66 -13.85 -13.01
N PRO A 322 -1.83 -13.34 -13.40
CA PRO A 322 -3.05 -13.80 -12.74
C PRO A 322 -3.06 -15.33 -12.88
N PRO A 323 -3.38 -16.09 -11.81
CA PRO A 323 -3.45 -17.54 -11.93
C PRO A 323 -4.44 -17.88 -13.04
N ASN A 324 -3.97 -18.65 -14.03
CA ASN A 324 -4.84 -19.35 -14.97
C ASN A 324 -5.91 -20.07 -14.14
N LEU A 325 -7.15 -19.57 -14.20
CA LEU A 325 -8.32 -20.40 -13.97
C LEU A 325 -8.35 -21.38 -15.14
N GLY A 326 -7.63 -22.50 -14.97
CA GLY A 326 -7.78 -23.66 -15.81
C GLY A 326 -9.19 -24.20 -15.62
N ILE A 327 -10.14 -23.65 -16.36
CA ILE A 327 -11.38 -24.35 -16.68
C ILE A 327 -10.96 -25.38 -17.71
N ALA A 328 -10.75 -26.61 -17.23
CA ALA A 328 -10.65 -27.75 -18.12
C ALA A 328 -11.97 -27.88 -18.89
N ASP A 329 -11.84 -28.01 -20.20
CA ASP A 329 -12.90 -28.44 -21.10
C ASP A 329 -13.53 -29.75 -20.60
N SER A 330 -14.80 -29.70 -20.19
CA SER A 330 -15.68 -30.87 -20.19
C SER A 330 -17.14 -30.47 -20.03
N PHE A 331 -17.73 -29.92 -21.10
CA PHE A 331 -19.18 -29.99 -21.29
C PHE A 331 -19.51 -30.36 -22.73
N THR A 332 -19.49 -31.66 -22.98
CA THR A 332 -20.27 -32.31 -24.04
C THR A 332 -21.16 -33.34 -23.36
N GLU A 333 -22.46 -33.02 -23.25
CA GLU A 333 -23.55 -33.76 -23.88
C GLU A 333 -24.89 -33.39 -23.23
N ALA A 334 -25.81 -32.98 -24.09
CA ALA A 334 -27.23 -32.83 -23.81
C ALA A 334 -27.91 -34.21 -23.80
N ASN A 335 -28.89 -34.40 -22.93
CA ASN A 335 -30.29 -34.63 -23.34
C ASN A 335 -31.21 -34.97 -22.15
N GLN A 336 -32.40 -34.32 -22.17
CA GLN A 336 -33.76 -34.87 -21.99
C GLN A 336 -34.08 -35.60 -20.68
N THR A 337 -35.21 -35.46 -20.00
CA THR A 337 -36.60 -35.04 -20.28
C THR A 337 -37.32 -34.97 -18.93
N GLY A 338 -38.42 -34.21 -18.81
CA GLY A 338 -39.35 -34.42 -17.68
C GLY A 338 -40.18 -33.21 -17.26
N SER A 339 -41.36 -33.09 -17.86
CA SER A 339 -42.45 -32.18 -17.50
C SER A 339 -43.13 -32.58 -16.18
N SER A 340 -43.49 -31.62 -15.31
CA SER A 340 -44.86 -31.48 -14.77
C SER A 340 -45.02 -30.21 -13.92
N ALA A 341 -46.22 -29.64 -13.99
CA ALA A 341 -46.69 -28.43 -13.31
C ALA A 341 -47.27 -28.71 -11.91
N LEU A 342 -47.78 -27.66 -11.25
CA LEU A 342 -48.46 -27.54 -9.93
C LEU A 342 -47.48 -27.21 -8.77
N ASP A 343 -47.76 -26.36 -7.78
CA ASP A 343 -48.93 -25.56 -7.38
C ASP A 343 -48.43 -24.43 -6.46
N SER A 344 -49.18 -23.34 -6.41
CA SER A 344 -49.09 -22.27 -5.43
C SER A 344 -49.59 -22.72 -4.04
N SER A 345 -48.98 -22.18 -3.00
CA SER A 345 -49.37 -22.22 -1.57
C SER A 345 -48.66 -23.24 -0.67
N LYS A 346 -48.25 -22.72 0.50
CA LYS A 346 -47.66 -23.36 1.70
C LYS A 346 -46.13 -23.36 1.77
N THR A 347 -45.60 -22.28 2.31
CA THR A 347 -44.30 -22.20 2.96
C THR A 347 -44.40 -22.77 4.38
N PRO A 348 -43.64 -23.79 4.78
CA PRO A 348 -43.22 -23.97 6.16
C PRO A 348 -41.81 -23.42 6.32
N ALA A 349 -41.62 -22.62 7.37
CA ALA A 349 -40.33 -22.16 7.82
C ALA A 349 -39.39 -23.35 8.10
N LEU A 350 -38.37 -23.52 7.26
CA LEU A 350 -37.19 -24.31 7.55
C LEU A 350 -36.00 -23.35 7.65
N THR A 351 -35.86 -22.75 8.84
CA THR A 351 -34.65 -22.05 9.26
C THR A 351 -33.58 -23.10 9.54
N GLN A 352 -33.05 -23.74 8.50
CA GLN A 352 -31.76 -24.40 8.61
C GLN A 352 -30.72 -23.36 8.21
N ARG A 353 -30.12 -22.71 9.22
CA ARG A 353 -28.88 -21.96 9.07
C ARG A 353 -27.83 -22.91 8.50
N ILE A 354 -27.70 -22.96 7.18
CA ILE A 354 -26.45 -23.37 6.57
C ILE A 354 -25.48 -22.25 6.91
N LYS A 355 -24.56 -22.52 7.85
CA LYS A 355 -23.41 -21.65 8.08
C LYS A 355 -22.64 -21.55 6.77
N LEU A 356 -22.76 -20.44 6.07
CA LEU A 356 -22.01 -20.17 4.83
C LEU A 356 -20.48 -20.11 5.07
N GLU A 357 -20.04 -20.15 6.33
CA GLU A 357 -18.65 -20.42 6.74
C GLU A 357 -18.09 -21.74 6.16
N SER A 358 -18.96 -22.66 5.72
CA SER A 358 -18.56 -23.95 5.15
C SER A 358 -18.50 -24.01 3.62
N LEU A 359 -18.74 -22.92 2.88
CA LEU A 359 -18.89 -22.96 1.41
C LEU A 359 -17.82 -22.18 0.61
N LEU A 360 -17.02 -21.32 1.25
CA LEU A 360 -15.85 -20.71 0.61
C LEU A 360 -14.68 -20.65 1.61
N PRO A 361 -13.53 -21.27 1.30
CA PRO A 361 -12.38 -21.19 2.19
C PRO A 361 -11.88 -19.74 2.31
N PRO A 362 -11.49 -19.28 3.52
CA PRO A 362 -10.87 -17.96 3.66
C PRO A 362 -9.64 -17.84 2.76
N PRO A 363 -9.29 -16.62 2.28
CA PRO A 363 -8.05 -16.42 1.54
C PRO A 363 -6.91 -16.94 2.41
N LYS A 364 -6.19 -17.93 1.86
CA LYS A 364 -5.17 -18.66 2.59
C LYS A 364 -3.95 -17.74 2.78
N CYS A 365 -3.92 -16.97 3.86
CA CYS A 365 -2.81 -16.07 4.17
C CYS A 365 -1.59 -16.79 4.77
N TYR A 366 -1.63 -18.12 4.78
CA TYR A 366 -0.50 -18.98 5.10
C TYR A 366 -0.49 -20.25 4.25
N THR A 367 0.66 -20.90 4.09
CA THR A 367 0.74 -22.25 3.52
C THR A 367 1.69 -23.11 4.34
N ARG A 368 1.51 -24.42 4.23
CA ARG A 368 2.24 -25.44 4.98
C ARG A 368 2.79 -26.48 4.02
N LYS A 369 4.06 -26.83 4.19
CA LYS A 369 4.74 -27.88 3.45
C LYS A 369 5.47 -28.81 4.42
N PRO A 370 4.88 -29.97 4.79
CA PRO A 370 5.56 -30.97 5.60
C PRO A 370 6.70 -31.63 4.80
N ASN A 371 7.59 -32.32 5.49
CA ASN A 371 8.73 -33.04 4.90
C ASN A 371 9.57 -32.15 3.97
N PHE A 372 9.86 -30.93 4.41
CA PHE A 372 10.44 -29.89 3.56
C PHE A 372 11.89 -30.18 3.13
N LEU A 373 12.73 -30.66 4.06
CA LEU A 373 14.12 -31.04 3.83
C LEU A 373 14.31 -32.55 3.91
N ALA A 374 15.34 -33.08 3.24
CA ALA A 374 15.75 -34.46 3.47
C ALA A 374 16.26 -34.63 4.92
N ALA A 375 16.11 -35.81 5.52
CA ALA A 375 16.49 -36.05 6.93
C ALA A 375 17.95 -35.66 7.24
N ARG A 376 18.87 -35.93 6.31
CA ARG A 376 20.29 -35.54 6.43
C ARG A 376 20.50 -34.03 6.37
N GLU A 377 19.77 -33.33 5.50
CA GLU A 377 19.83 -31.86 5.39
C GLU A 377 19.29 -31.21 6.67
N LEU A 378 18.16 -31.71 7.19
CA LEU A 378 17.56 -31.21 8.44
C LEU A 378 18.48 -31.45 9.64
N ALA A 379 19.11 -32.61 9.73
CA ALA A 379 20.07 -32.93 10.79
C ALA A 379 21.32 -32.03 10.72
N ALA A 380 21.86 -31.80 9.52
CA ALA A 380 22.99 -30.88 9.32
C ALA A 380 22.63 -29.44 9.69
N LEU A 381 21.43 -28.98 9.30
CA LEU A 381 20.91 -27.67 9.65
C LEU A 381 20.79 -27.52 11.17
N ARG A 382 20.19 -28.50 11.84
CA ARG A 382 20.07 -28.55 13.31
C ARG A 382 21.43 -28.46 13.99
N GLN A 383 22.39 -29.29 13.56
CA GLN A 383 23.72 -29.35 14.16
C GLN A 383 24.47 -28.01 13.98
N THR A 384 24.30 -27.37 12.82
CA THR A 384 24.89 -26.05 12.55
C THR A 384 24.30 -24.97 13.45
N ILE A 385 22.98 -24.97 13.69
CA ILE A 385 22.33 -24.01 14.59
C ILE A 385 22.80 -24.23 16.03
N VAL A 386 22.75 -25.47 16.53
CA VAL A 386 23.06 -25.80 17.93
C VAL A 386 24.54 -25.53 18.27
N ASN A 387 25.45 -25.80 17.35
CA ASN A 387 26.88 -25.60 17.55
C ASN A 387 27.38 -24.23 17.05
N SER A 388 26.47 -23.35 16.61
CA SER A 388 26.86 -22.04 16.11
C SER A 388 27.54 -21.25 17.23
N PRO A 389 28.75 -20.70 17.01
CA PRO A 389 29.42 -19.86 18.01
C PRO A 389 28.66 -18.55 18.27
N TYR A 390 27.71 -18.20 17.40
CA TYR A 390 26.89 -17.00 17.49
C TYR A 390 25.63 -17.19 18.33
N LEU A 391 25.32 -18.42 18.75
CA LEU A 391 24.09 -18.72 19.49
C LEU A 391 24.13 -18.15 20.92
N ALA A 392 23.51 -16.97 21.09
CA ALA A 392 23.47 -16.25 22.35
C ALA A 392 22.03 -16.04 22.85
N ASP A 393 21.88 -15.61 24.11
CA ASP A 393 20.58 -15.19 24.64
C ASP A 393 20.07 -13.97 23.86
N ASN A 394 18.81 -14.00 23.45
CA ASN A 394 18.24 -12.99 22.57
C ASN A 394 17.91 -11.73 23.37
N GLN A 395 18.67 -10.65 23.16
CA GLN A 395 18.40 -9.31 23.71
C GLN A 395 17.89 -8.31 22.65
N LEU A 396 17.47 -8.79 21.47
CA LEU A 396 17.21 -7.92 20.32
C LEU A 396 15.82 -7.25 20.31
N SER A 397 14.83 -7.74 21.08
CA SER A 397 13.52 -7.09 21.27
C SER A 397 12.78 -7.57 22.53
N GLU A 398 11.92 -6.71 23.10
CA GLU A 398 11.23 -6.92 24.41
C GLU A 398 10.29 -8.16 24.47
N GLY A 399 9.98 -8.79 23.33
CA GLY A 399 9.00 -9.89 23.22
C GLY A 399 9.54 -11.32 23.21
N PHE A 400 10.85 -11.52 23.38
CA PHE A 400 11.55 -12.82 23.17
C PHE A 400 12.26 -13.36 24.43
N GLN A 401 11.64 -13.17 25.61
CA GLN A 401 12.16 -13.67 26.89
C GLN A 401 12.45 -15.19 26.83
N ASP A 402 13.59 -15.59 27.39
CA ASP A 402 14.05 -17.00 27.46
C ASP A 402 14.26 -17.71 26.10
N SER A 403 14.58 -16.95 25.05
CA SER A 403 14.98 -17.48 23.75
C SER A 403 16.47 -17.27 23.44
N ARG A 404 17.06 -18.19 22.66
CA ARG A 404 18.44 -18.10 22.16
C ARG A 404 18.46 -18.07 20.64
N GLY A 405 19.34 -17.26 20.06
CA GLY A 405 19.44 -17.11 18.60
C GLY A 405 20.59 -16.23 18.15
N PHE A 406 20.67 -16.06 16.84
CA PHE A 406 21.48 -15.05 16.17
C PHE A 406 20.75 -14.64 14.89
N SER A 407 21.15 -13.57 14.24
CA SER A 407 20.47 -13.12 13.02
C SER A 407 21.45 -12.85 11.90
N VAL A 408 21.06 -13.24 10.69
CA VAL A 408 21.81 -13.02 9.46
C VAL A 408 20.99 -12.08 8.60
N VAL A 409 21.54 -10.91 8.30
CA VAL A 409 20.97 -9.94 7.37
C VAL A 409 21.73 -10.03 6.07
N PHE A 410 21.03 -10.10 4.95
CA PHE A 410 21.69 -10.14 3.65
C PHE A 410 20.77 -9.67 2.52
N THR A 411 21.37 -9.14 1.46
CA THR A 411 20.67 -8.85 0.21
C THR A 411 20.86 -10.01 -0.77
N ARG A 412 20.25 -9.93 -1.96
CA ARG A 412 20.48 -10.90 -3.05
C ARG A 412 21.96 -11.13 -3.35
N LEU A 413 22.77 -10.07 -3.28
CA LEU A 413 24.20 -10.13 -3.54
C LEU A 413 24.98 -10.86 -2.43
N GLY A 414 24.43 -10.98 -1.23
CA GLY A 414 25.05 -11.67 -0.09
C GLY A 414 24.69 -13.14 0.05
N ILE A 415 23.80 -13.69 -0.79
CA ILE A 415 23.31 -15.07 -0.62
C ILE A 415 24.46 -16.09 -0.66
N GLU A 416 25.39 -15.96 -1.61
CA GLU A 416 26.54 -16.85 -1.72
C GLU A 416 27.40 -16.81 -0.45
N GLN A 417 27.64 -15.61 0.10
CA GLN A 417 28.38 -15.42 1.34
C GLN A 417 27.69 -16.09 2.54
N VAL A 418 26.36 -16.06 2.61
CA VAL A 418 25.60 -16.81 3.65
C VAL A 418 25.77 -18.31 3.46
N MET A 419 25.73 -18.81 2.23
CA MET A 419 25.89 -20.23 1.91
C MET A 419 27.32 -20.73 2.17
N GLU A 420 28.32 -19.87 1.99
CA GLU A 420 29.71 -20.18 2.35
C GLU A 420 29.90 -20.21 3.87
N GLN A 421 29.37 -19.21 4.59
CA GLN A 421 29.47 -19.12 6.05
C GLN A 421 28.68 -20.22 6.76
N PHE A 422 27.51 -20.58 6.22
CA PHE A 422 26.61 -21.59 6.76
C PHE A 422 26.20 -22.61 5.67
N PRO A 423 27.08 -23.54 5.25
CA PRO A 423 26.79 -24.47 4.15
C PRO A 423 25.55 -25.33 4.36
N ALA A 424 25.20 -25.64 5.62
CA ALA A 424 23.99 -26.38 5.94
C ALA A 424 22.69 -25.59 5.69
N PHE A 425 22.76 -24.27 5.50
CA PHE A 425 21.59 -23.44 5.19
C PHE A 425 21.27 -23.46 3.69
N THR A 426 22.22 -23.86 2.83
CA THR A 426 22.05 -23.87 1.36
C THR A 426 20.80 -24.59 0.87
N PRO A 427 20.46 -25.82 1.34
CA PRO A 427 19.26 -26.52 0.89
C PRO A 427 17.96 -25.80 1.29
N TYR A 428 17.99 -25.04 2.38
CA TYR A 428 16.87 -24.20 2.80
C TYR A 428 16.77 -22.94 1.93
N LEU A 429 17.85 -22.15 1.83
CA LEU A 429 17.86 -20.87 1.14
C LEU A 429 17.51 -20.98 -0.35
N THR A 430 18.05 -22.00 -1.03
CA THR A 430 17.75 -22.25 -2.46
C THR A 430 16.28 -22.55 -2.72
N ARG A 431 15.54 -23.06 -1.74
CA ARG A 431 14.13 -23.47 -1.86
C ARG A 431 13.15 -22.45 -1.28
N VAL A 432 13.60 -21.60 -0.35
CA VAL A 432 12.72 -20.69 0.41
C VAL A 432 12.68 -19.27 -0.12
N LEU A 433 13.81 -18.73 -0.59
CA LEU A 433 13.90 -17.32 -0.97
C LEU A 433 13.09 -17.03 -2.26
N LYS A 434 12.11 -16.14 -2.17
CA LYS A 434 11.25 -15.75 -3.31
C LYS A 434 11.94 -14.74 -4.20
N SER A 435 12.03 -15.02 -5.50
CA SER A 435 12.75 -14.17 -6.48
C SER A 435 12.32 -12.70 -6.46
N ALA A 436 11.06 -12.40 -6.13
CA ALA A 436 10.54 -11.05 -5.99
C ALA A 436 11.06 -10.27 -4.76
N CYS A 437 11.73 -10.94 -3.81
CA CYS A 437 12.32 -10.30 -2.63
C CYS A 437 13.83 -10.07 -2.86
N ASN A 438 14.35 -8.95 -2.35
CA ASN A 438 15.72 -8.48 -2.56
C ASN A 438 16.54 -8.30 -1.27
N ALA A 439 15.91 -8.32 -0.10
CA ALA A 439 16.57 -8.29 1.22
C ALA A 439 15.94 -9.31 2.19
N PHE A 440 16.75 -9.82 3.10
CA PHE A 440 16.39 -10.95 3.96
C PHE A 440 16.90 -10.76 5.38
N TYR A 441 16.07 -11.15 6.34
CA TYR A 441 16.45 -11.32 7.74
C TYR A 441 16.20 -12.77 8.12
N LEU A 442 17.26 -13.50 8.50
CA LEU A 442 17.21 -14.92 8.84
C LEU A 442 17.58 -15.10 10.31
N ASN A 443 16.70 -15.76 11.06
CA ASN A 443 16.82 -15.90 12.51
C ASN A 443 16.60 -17.36 12.94
N PRO A 444 17.68 -18.12 13.21
CA PRO A 444 17.59 -19.36 13.96
C PRO A 444 17.20 -19.08 15.41
N LEU A 445 16.03 -19.58 15.81
CA LEU A 445 15.42 -19.35 17.11
C LEU A 445 15.29 -20.66 17.89
N MET A 446 15.80 -20.66 19.11
CA MET A 446 15.67 -21.75 20.09
C MET A 446 14.79 -21.30 21.25
N LEU A 447 13.70 -22.03 21.50
CA LEU A 447 12.76 -21.79 22.58
C LEU A 447 12.88 -22.88 23.65
N SER A 448 13.14 -22.46 24.88
CA SER A 448 13.22 -23.30 26.08
C SER A 448 11.85 -23.41 26.78
N ALA A 449 11.77 -24.19 27.85
CA ALA A 449 10.57 -24.27 28.68
C ALA A 449 10.17 -22.89 29.22
N GLY A 450 8.88 -22.54 29.10
CA GLY A 450 8.32 -21.25 29.53
C GLY A 450 8.39 -20.16 28.46
N ALA A 451 9.26 -20.29 27.44
CA ALA A 451 9.42 -19.28 26.41
C ALA A 451 8.11 -19.06 25.62
N THR A 452 7.84 -17.80 25.29
CA THR A 452 6.70 -17.35 24.49
C THR A 452 7.15 -16.23 23.57
N VAL A 453 6.39 -15.97 22.51
CA VAL A 453 6.58 -14.80 21.67
C VAL A 453 5.28 -14.03 21.67
N ALA A 454 5.32 -12.80 22.16
CA ALA A 454 4.14 -11.93 22.22
C ALA A 454 3.60 -11.61 20.81
N PRO A 455 2.32 -11.25 20.66
CA PRO A 455 1.77 -10.79 19.40
C PRO A 455 2.54 -9.61 18.81
N HIS A 456 3.02 -9.75 17.58
CA HIS A 456 3.77 -8.70 16.88
C HIS A 456 3.66 -8.87 15.35
N ILE A 457 4.16 -7.86 14.63
CA ILE A 457 4.46 -7.91 13.20
C ILE A 457 5.99 -7.77 13.07
N ASP A 458 6.59 -8.59 12.21
CA ASP A 458 8.03 -8.52 11.95
C ASP A 458 8.40 -7.18 11.30
N CYS A 459 9.48 -6.56 11.78
CA CYS A 459 10.03 -5.35 11.18
C CYS A 459 11.55 -5.25 11.34
N SER A 460 12.24 -6.39 11.33
CA SER A 460 13.63 -6.49 11.79
C SER A 460 14.62 -5.69 10.94
N LEU A 461 14.36 -5.48 9.65
CA LEU A 461 15.20 -4.62 8.81
C LEU A 461 14.98 -3.12 9.00
N GLY A 462 13.94 -2.72 9.75
CA GLY A 462 13.62 -1.31 9.98
C GLY A 462 14.73 -0.49 10.67
N ARG A 463 15.68 -1.17 11.33
CA ARG A 463 16.83 -0.52 11.99
C ARG A 463 17.83 0.16 11.04
N TYR A 464 17.94 -0.30 9.80
CA TYR A 464 18.91 0.23 8.85
C TYR A 464 18.47 1.58 8.27
N PRO A 465 17.23 1.72 7.76
CA PRO A 465 16.70 3.01 7.34
C PRO A 465 16.04 3.79 8.49
N GLN A 466 16.08 3.29 9.72
CA GLN A 466 15.39 3.86 10.90
C GLN A 466 13.90 4.14 10.65
N ALA A 467 13.24 3.22 9.95
CA ALA A 467 11.84 3.31 9.57
C ALA A 467 11.16 1.95 9.76
N MET A 468 9.84 1.95 9.98
CA MET A 468 9.09 0.69 10.05
C MET A 468 9.00 0.08 8.65
N ILE A 469 9.55 -1.12 8.48
CA ILE A 469 9.48 -1.88 7.24
C ILE A 469 8.85 -3.23 7.52
N ILE A 470 7.74 -3.51 6.86
CA ILE A 470 7.03 -4.78 6.97
C ILE A 470 7.54 -5.71 5.87
N PRO A 471 7.90 -6.97 6.18
CA PRO A 471 8.29 -7.93 5.15
C PRO A 471 7.13 -8.23 4.20
N THR A 472 7.45 -8.60 2.97
CA THR A 472 6.45 -9.11 2.03
C THR A 472 5.95 -10.47 2.47
N LEU A 473 6.85 -11.31 2.98
CA LEU A 473 6.57 -12.69 3.35
C LEU A 473 7.46 -13.13 4.51
N VAL A 474 6.90 -13.93 5.41
CA VAL A 474 7.65 -14.60 6.48
C VAL A 474 7.57 -16.10 6.29
N SER A 475 8.67 -16.80 6.53
CA SER A 475 8.72 -18.26 6.52
C SER A 475 9.27 -18.81 7.82
N VAL A 476 8.69 -19.90 8.31
CA VAL A 476 9.14 -20.60 9.53
C VAL A 476 9.34 -22.07 9.21
N LEU A 477 10.58 -22.56 9.29
CA LEU A 477 10.86 -23.99 9.26
C LEU A 477 11.05 -24.50 10.69
N TYR A 478 10.26 -25.49 11.09
CA TYR A 478 10.46 -26.21 12.34
C TYR A 478 11.58 -27.23 12.18
N VAL A 479 12.77 -26.88 12.65
CA VAL A 479 13.97 -27.73 12.53
C VAL A 479 13.95 -28.86 13.56
N GLN A 480 13.49 -28.58 14.77
CA GLN A 480 13.30 -29.56 15.83
C GLN A 480 12.07 -29.21 16.68
N VAL A 481 11.19 -30.20 16.85
CA VAL A 481 10.06 -30.15 17.77
C VAL A 481 10.19 -31.34 18.72
N PRO A 482 10.40 -31.13 20.03
CA PRO A 482 10.48 -32.22 21.02
C PRO A 482 9.20 -33.06 21.06
N GLU A 483 9.32 -34.37 21.27
CA GLU A 483 8.17 -35.28 21.36
C GLU A 483 7.28 -34.99 22.58
N ASP A 484 7.87 -34.46 23.66
CA ASP A 484 7.18 -34.07 24.88
C ASP A 484 6.63 -32.63 24.85
N LEU A 485 6.73 -31.94 23.72
CA LEU A 485 6.27 -30.56 23.59
C LEU A 485 4.75 -30.46 23.73
N THR A 486 4.31 -29.59 24.63
CA THR A 486 2.93 -29.09 24.70
C THR A 486 2.92 -27.57 24.63
N GLY A 487 1.92 -26.97 23.96
CA GLY A 487 1.93 -25.55 23.63
C GLY A 487 2.86 -25.22 22.46
N GLY A 488 3.32 -23.97 22.38
CA GLY A 488 4.24 -23.55 21.33
C GLY A 488 3.61 -23.44 19.93
N GLU A 489 2.29 -23.42 19.83
CA GLU A 489 1.57 -23.19 18.57
C GLU A 489 1.91 -21.81 18.02
N LEU A 490 2.09 -21.72 16.70
CA LEU A 490 2.15 -20.43 16.00
C LEU A 490 0.72 -19.95 15.79
N VAL A 491 0.37 -18.85 16.45
CA VAL A 491 -0.94 -18.22 16.34
C VAL A 491 -0.82 -17.09 15.32
N LEU A 492 -1.63 -17.16 14.26
CA LEU A 492 -1.74 -16.14 13.22
C LEU A 492 -3.03 -15.36 13.40
N ARG A 493 -2.95 -14.04 13.32
CA ARG A 493 -4.08 -13.11 13.43
C ARG A 493 -4.03 -12.03 12.36
N LEU A 494 -5.19 -11.66 11.84
CA LEU A 494 -5.36 -10.52 10.95
C LEU A 494 -6.27 -9.52 11.66
N GLY A 495 -5.69 -8.46 12.23
CA GLY A 495 -6.37 -7.64 13.23
C GLY A 495 -6.73 -8.48 14.47
N GLU A 496 -7.97 -8.37 14.96
CA GLU A 496 -8.46 -9.18 16.08
C GLU A 496 -8.84 -10.63 15.70
N ARG A 497 -8.95 -10.94 14.39
CA ARG A 497 -9.44 -12.23 13.91
C ARG A 497 -8.38 -13.33 14.03
N PRO A 498 -8.67 -14.47 14.69
CA PRO A 498 -7.82 -15.65 14.61
C PRO A 498 -7.87 -16.26 13.20
N VAL A 499 -6.70 -16.39 12.57
CA VAL A 499 -6.54 -16.99 11.24
C VAL A 499 -6.28 -18.48 11.40
N ALA A 500 -5.29 -18.82 12.21
CA ALA A 500 -4.86 -20.19 12.42
C ALA A 500 -4.09 -20.29 13.73
N GLU A 501 -4.23 -21.44 14.39
CA GLU A 501 -3.37 -21.87 15.48
C GLU A 501 -2.70 -23.15 15.01
N LEU A 502 -1.41 -23.03 14.69
CA LEU A 502 -0.68 -24.05 13.96
C LEU A 502 0.27 -24.78 14.90
N PRO A 503 0.02 -26.06 15.20
CA PRO A 503 0.95 -26.82 16.02
C PRO A 503 2.29 -26.99 15.28
N PRO A 504 3.42 -26.87 15.99
CA PRO A 504 4.73 -27.08 15.39
C PRO A 504 4.91 -28.56 15.06
N GLU A 505 5.44 -28.85 13.87
CA GLU A 505 5.79 -30.22 13.47
C GLU A 505 7.17 -30.22 12.82
N THR A 506 8.05 -31.09 13.28
CA THR A 506 9.42 -31.22 12.75
C THR A 506 9.40 -31.36 11.22
N ASN A 507 10.33 -30.68 10.56
CA ASN A 507 10.48 -30.65 9.11
C ASN A 507 9.29 -30.06 8.34
N THR A 508 8.45 -29.24 8.99
CA THR A 508 7.40 -28.48 8.33
C THR A 508 7.86 -27.06 8.07
N LEU A 509 7.74 -26.62 6.81
CA LEU A 509 7.86 -25.22 6.42
C LEU A 509 6.49 -24.54 6.39
N LEU A 510 6.38 -23.39 7.04
CA LEU A 510 5.26 -22.48 6.95
C LEU A 510 5.66 -21.21 6.19
N TYR A 511 4.73 -20.65 5.43
CA TYR A 511 4.78 -19.27 4.96
C TYR A 511 3.54 -18.54 5.42
N PHE A 512 3.65 -17.25 5.72
CA PHE A 512 2.52 -16.35 5.89
C PHE A 512 2.88 -14.93 5.41
N LEU A 513 1.86 -14.13 5.07
CA LEU A 513 2.06 -12.75 4.61
C LEU A 513 2.69 -11.90 5.73
N GLY A 514 3.65 -11.04 5.41
CA GLY A 514 4.43 -10.34 6.45
C GLY A 514 3.65 -9.29 7.24
N ASN A 515 2.46 -8.89 6.79
CA ASN A 515 1.54 -8.02 7.55
C ASN A 515 0.62 -8.77 8.52
N VAL A 516 0.77 -10.09 8.67
CA VAL A 516 -0.02 -10.90 9.61
C VAL A 516 0.59 -10.78 11.00
N THR A 517 -0.21 -10.32 11.96
CA THR A 517 0.18 -10.33 13.38
C THR A 517 0.29 -11.78 13.85
N HIS A 518 1.36 -12.11 14.56
CA HIS A 518 1.59 -13.48 15.00
C HIS A 518 2.25 -13.57 16.37
N SER A 519 2.04 -14.70 17.03
CA SER A 519 2.58 -15.00 18.36
C SER A 519 2.89 -16.49 18.50
N VAL A 520 3.66 -16.85 19.53
CA VAL A 520 3.92 -18.24 19.90
C VAL A 520 3.44 -18.46 21.32
N ASN A 521 2.50 -19.39 21.48
CA ASN A 521 2.01 -19.80 22.80
C ASN A 521 3.15 -20.31 23.69
N PRO A 522 3.04 -20.22 25.02
CA PRO A 522 4.07 -20.72 25.93
C PRO A 522 4.45 -22.17 25.67
N VAL A 523 5.76 -22.43 25.57
CA VAL A 523 6.35 -23.75 25.27
C VAL A 523 6.54 -24.53 26.58
N LYS A 524 6.04 -25.78 26.65
CA LYS A 524 6.30 -26.69 27.78
C LYS A 524 6.96 -27.97 27.27
N THR A 525 8.21 -28.18 27.65
CA THR A 525 9.08 -29.24 27.11
C THR A 525 10.34 -29.38 27.96
N ARG A 526 10.97 -30.56 27.98
CA ARG A 526 12.29 -30.78 28.60
C ARG A 526 13.45 -30.41 27.67
N ASN A 527 13.20 -30.37 26.37
CA ASN A 527 14.19 -30.06 25.32
C ASN A 527 13.81 -28.78 24.57
N CYS A 528 14.74 -28.16 23.84
CA CYS A 528 14.44 -26.93 23.10
C CYS A 528 13.66 -27.20 21.80
N ARG A 529 12.71 -26.32 21.45
CA ARG A 529 12.17 -26.20 20.10
C ARG A 529 13.11 -25.35 19.27
N ILE A 530 13.46 -25.78 18.06
CA ILE A 530 14.34 -25.04 17.14
C ILE A 530 13.56 -24.71 15.87
N SER A 531 13.51 -23.44 15.51
CA SER A 531 12.93 -22.96 14.25
C SER A 531 13.90 -22.05 13.51
N LEU A 532 13.82 -22.07 12.18
CA LEU A 532 14.50 -21.12 11.32
C LEU A 532 13.46 -20.17 10.73
N VAL A 533 13.49 -18.90 11.15
CA VAL A 533 12.56 -17.87 10.69
C VAL A 533 13.25 -17.03 9.63
N CYS A 534 12.59 -16.72 8.52
CA CYS A 534 13.12 -15.83 7.50
C CYS A 534 12.07 -14.82 7.07
N GLU A 535 12.36 -13.55 7.29
CA GLU A 535 11.62 -12.42 6.75
C GLU A 535 12.20 -12.08 5.37
N GLN A 536 11.32 -11.88 4.39
CA GLN A 536 11.68 -11.61 3.01
C GLN A 536 11.05 -10.31 2.55
N TYR A 537 11.88 -9.38 2.10
CA TYR A 537 11.51 -8.02 1.78
C TYR A 537 11.70 -7.72 0.30
N ASN A 538 10.83 -6.88 -0.26
CA ASN A 538 11.03 -6.24 -1.56
C ASN A 538 11.18 -4.73 -1.32
N LEU A 539 12.43 -4.28 -1.15
CA LEU A 539 12.77 -2.90 -0.81
C LEU A 539 13.06 -2.08 -2.06
N ALA A 540 12.69 -0.80 -2.03
CA ALA A 540 13.14 0.14 -3.05
C ALA A 540 14.69 0.28 -3.02
N PRO A 541 15.34 0.61 -4.16
CA PRO A 541 16.80 0.62 -4.25
C PRO A 541 17.51 1.51 -3.23
N ASP A 542 16.93 2.65 -2.88
CA ASP A 542 17.42 3.60 -1.87
C ASP A 542 17.44 2.97 -0.47
N VAL A 543 16.35 2.31 -0.08
CA VAL A 543 16.26 1.58 1.19
C VAL A 543 17.17 0.36 1.16
N LEU A 544 17.23 -0.36 0.04
CA LEU A 544 18.07 -1.55 -0.14
C LEU A 544 19.56 -1.24 0.04
N GLN A 545 20.02 -0.05 -0.38
CA GLN A 545 21.42 0.39 -0.20
C GLN A 545 21.80 0.55 1.28
N THR A 546 20.82 0.81 2.16
CA THR A 546 21.06 0.86 3.61
C THR A 546 21.23 -0.53 4.22
N ILE A 547 20.75 -1.57 3.54
CA ILE A 547 20.85 -2.96 4.01
C ILE A 547 22.24 -3.50 3.66
N PRO A 548 23.00 -4.04 4.64
CA PRO A 548 24.30 -4.61 4.36
C PRO A 548 24.15 -5.79 3.41
N LYS A 549 25.11 -5.93 2.48
CA LYS A 549 25.21 -7.10 1.60
C LYS A 549 25.11 -8.39 2.42
N PHE A 550 25.85 -8.44 3.53
CA PHE A 550 25.83 -9.50 4.54
C PHE A 550 26.19 -8.90 5.89
N ALA A 551 25.45 -9.24 6.94
CA ALA A 551 25.78 -8.92 8.32
C ALA A 551 25.30 -10.04 9.25
N LEU A 552 26.06 -10.27 10.31
CA LEU A 552 25.77 -11.26 11.33
C LEU A 552 25.61 -10.55 12.68
N LEU A 553 24.50 -10.82 13.37
CA LEU A 553 24.09 -10.13 14.58
C LEU A 553 23.94 -11.15 15.72
N TRP A 554 24.71 -10.99 16.80
CA TRP A 554 24.59 -11.78 18.04
C TRP A 554 24.98 -10.94 19.26
N SER A 555 24.27 -11.12 20.39
CA SER A 555 24.56 -10.53 21.72
C SER A 555 25.17 -9.12 21.76
N GLY A 556 24.33 -8.06 21.79
CA GLY A 556 24.63 -6.71 22.32
C GLY A 556 25.82 -5.91 21.75
N VAL A 557 26.68 -6.50 20.94
CA VAL A 557 27.86 -5.88 20.34
C VAL A 557 27.59 -5.82 18.85
N ALA A 558 27.36 -4.61 18.34
CA ALA A 558 27.48 -4.32 16.92
C ALA A 558 28.95 -4.42 16.52
N ALA A 559 29.50 -5.64 16.45
CA ALA A 559 30.77 -5.87 15.80
C ALA A 559 30.47 -5.96 14.31
N SER A 560 30.56 -4.82 13.62
CA SER A 560 30.76 -4.78 12.18
C SER A 560 32.13 -5.40 11.85
N HIS A 561 32.22 -6.73 11.87
CA HIS A 561 33.35 -7.41 11.27
C HIS A 561 33.13 -7.44 9.76
N GLU A 562 33.62 -6.40 9.08
CA GLU A 562 34.14 -6.60 7.74
C GLU A 562 35.34 -7.56 7.88
N LEU A 563 35.15 -8.82 7.53
CA LEU A 563 36.24 -9.75 7.35
C LEU A 563 37.01 -9.31 6.09
N VAL A 564 38.03 -8.49 6.30
CA VAL A 564 39.08 -8.23 5.30
C VAL A 564 39.75 -9.57 4.99
N PRO A 565 39.92 -9.96 3.71
CA PRO A 565 40.64 -11.18 3.37
C PRO A 565 42.09 -11.07 3.85
N SER A 566 42.56 -12.02 4.64
CA SER A 566 43.99 -12.15 4.93
C SER A 566 44.73 -12.51 3.64
N ALA A 567 45.83 -11.80 3.40
CA ALA A 567 46.73 -11.85 2.24
C ALA A 567 47.19 -13.26 1.82
#